data_AF-A0A9N9K7I6-F1
#
_entry.id   AF-A0A9N9K7I6-F1
#
_cell.length_a   1.000
_cell.length_b   1.000
_cell.length_c   1.000
_cell.angle_alpha   90.00
_cell.angle_beta   90.00
_cell.angle_gamma   90.00
#
_symmetry.space_group_name_H-M   'P 1'
#
loop_
_entity.id
_entity.type
_entity.pdbx_description
1 polymer ?
#
loop_
_entity_poly.entity_id
_entity_poly.type
_entity_poly.pdbx_seq_one_letter_code
_entity_poly.pdbx_strand_id
1 'polypeptide(L)' 'DYTTRHNAINNALKAIKTPKNDSKTPSTRSIARDYGLSEATLRRAIKNDGPLTRPGRAKILTDHEEEQLV' A
#
# COMPACT_ATOMS: atom_id res chain seq x y z
N ASP A 1 7.48 -10.42 -2.64
CA ASP A 1 8.13 -9.16 -2.28
C ASP A 1 7.15 -8.20 -1.61
N TYR A 2 7.35 -7.88 -0.32
CA TYR A 2 6.44 -6.99 0.44
C TYR A 2 6.52 -5.55 -0.06
N THR A 3 7.73 -5.10 -0.37
CA THR A 3 8.06 -3.74 -0.80
C THR A 3 7.44 -3.44 -2.18
N THR A 4 7.54 -4.38 -3.13
CA THR A 4 6.90 -4.23 -4.45
C THR A 4 5.39 -4.07 -4.34
N ARG A 5 4.71 -4.88 -3.51
CA ARG A 5 3.26 -4.82 -3.35
C ARG A 5 2.82 -3.51 -2.67
N HIS A 6 3.56 -3.07 -1.66
CA HIS A 6 3.28 -1.83 -0.95
C HIS A 6 3.40 -0.61 -1.89
N ASN A 7 4.46 -0.57 -2.70
CA ASN A 7 4.67 0.48 -3.70
C ASN A 7 3.58 0.48 -4.78
N ALA A 8 3.16 -0.69 -5.26
CA ALA A 8 2.07 -0.82 -6.22
C ALA A 8 0.75 -0.24 -5.68
N ILE A 9 0.42 -0.51 -4.41
CA ILE A 9 -0.80 0.04 -3.78
C ILE A 9 -0.70 1.56 -3.64
N ASN A 10 0.44 2.09 -3.20
CA ASN A 10 0.64 3.55 -3.07
C ASN A 10 0.51 4.27 -4.41
N ASN A 11 1.11 3.72 -5.47
CA ASN A 11 1.02 4.30 -6.81
C ASN A 11 -0.41 4.22 -7.37
N ALA A 12 -1.11 3.10 -7.14
CA ALA A 12 -2.52 2.95 -7.51
C ALA A 12 -3.43 3.96 -6.79
N LEU A 13 -3.22 4.18 -5.49
CA LEU A 13 -3.98 5.19 -4.72
C LEU A 13 -3.72 6.61 -5.24
N LYS A 14 -2.46 6.94 -5.57
CA LYS A 14 -2.14 8.22 -6.22
C LYS A 14 -2.86 8.35 -7.56
N ALA A 15 -2.83 7.34 -8.42
CA ALA A 15 -3.52 7.37 -9.71
C ALA A 15 -5.04 7.57 -9.59
N ILE A 16 -5.67 7.09 -8.52
CA ILE A 16 -7.09 7.37 -8.21
C ILE A 16 -7.29 8.81 -7.75
N LYS A 17 -6.42 9.31 -6.86
CA LYS A 17 -6.52 10.65 -6.26
C LYS A 17 -6.12 11.78 -7.22
N THR A 18 -5.35 11.47 -8.27
CA THR A 18 -4.91 12.45 -9.27
C THR A 18 -5.88 12.41 -10.46
N PRO A 19 -6.84 13.34 -10.56
CA PRO A 19 -7.71 13.40 -11.73
C PRO A 19 -6.87 13.74 -12.96
N LYS A 20 -6.86 12.85 -13.96
CA LYS A 20 -6.40 13.24 -15.29
C LYS A 20 -7.42 14.23 -15.83
N ASN A 21 -6.96 15.45 -16.12
CA ASN A 21 -7.74 16.53 -16.73
C ASN A 21 -8.73 15.96 -17.76
N ASP A 22 -10.02 16.24 -17.51
CA ASP A 22 -11.11 16.24 -18.47
C ASP A 22 -11.80 14.94 -18.92
N SER A 23 -11.43 13.73 -18.50
CA SER A 23 -12.27 12.57 -18.86
C SER A 23 -12.18 11.40 -17.91
N LYS A 24 -13.25 11.27 -17.10
CA LYS A 24 -13.69 10.06 -16.40
C LYS A 24 -12.72 9.58 -15.30
N THR A 25 -13.21 9.59 -14.06
CA THR A 25 -12.52 8.95 -12.93
C THR A 25 -12.13 7.52 -13.33
N PRO A 26 -10.83 7.17 -13.30
CA PRO A 26 -10.38 5.86 -13.72
C PRO A 26 -11.03 4.79 -12.83
N SER A 27 -11.55 3.74 -13.44
CA SER A 27 -12.15 2.63 -12.69
C SER A 27 -11.10 2.01 -11.79
N THR A 28 -11.44 1.77 -10.54
CA THR A 28 -10.65 0.99 -9.58
C THR A 28 -10.22 -0.35 -10.15
N ARG A 29 -11.04 -0.95 -11.02
CA ARG A 29 -10.70 -2.21 -11.69
C ARG A 29 -9.57 -2.07 -12.71
N SER A 30 -9.57 -0.99 -13.50
CA SER A 30 -8.50 -0.71 -14.47
C SER A 30 -7.19 -0.44 -13.75
N ILE A 31 -7.22 0.45 -12.75
CA ILE A 31 -6.02 0.77 -11.96
C ILE A 31 -5.48 -0.48 -11.25
N ALA A 32 -6.35 -1.31 -10.67
CA ALA A 32 -5.90 -2.55 -10.05
C ALA A 32 -5.16 -3.46 -11.05
N ARG A 33 -5.65 -3.57 -12.30
CA ARG A 33 -4.97 -4.33 -13.35
C ARG A 33 -3.63 -3.72 -13.76
N ASP A 34 -3.56 -2.41 -13.92
CA ASP A 34 -2.34 -1.70 -14.33
C ASP A 34 -1.18 -1.90 -13.33
N TYR A 35 -1.52 -2.01 -12.04
CA TYR A 35 -0.56 -2.22 -10.95
C TYR A 35 -0.45 -3.69 -10.49
N GLY A 36 -1.08 -4.65 -11.18
CA GLY A 36 -1.02 -6.07 -10.82
C GLY A 36 -1.67 -6.42 -9.47
N LEU A 37 -2.64 -5.62 -9.03
CA LEU A 37 -3.36 -5.77 -7.77
C LEU A 37 -4.73 -6.40 -8.00
N SER A 38 -5.24 -7.12 -6.99
CA SER A 38 -6.65 -7.49 -6.95
C SER A 38 -7.50 -6.26 -6.64
N GLU A 39 -8.64 -6.12 -7.32
CA GLU A 39 -9.60 -5.04 -7.08
C GLU A 39 -10.03 -4.96 -5.60
N ALA A 40 -10.20 -6.11 -4.94
CA ALA A 40 -10.52 -6.16 -3.51
C ALA A 40 -9.40 -5.59 -2.62
N THR A 41 -8.14 -5.77 -3.02
CA THR A 41 -6.99 -5.18 -2.32
C THR A 41 -7.01 -3.67 -2.46
N LEU A 42 -7.23 -3.15 -3.67
CA LEU A 42 -7.27 -1.72 -3.92
C LEU A 42 -8.50 -1.06 -3.26
N ARG A 43 -9.68 -1.67 -3.32
CA ARG A 43 -10.88 -1.21 -2.60
C ARG A 43 -10.66 -1.14 -1.09
N ARG A 44 -10.01 -2.15 -0.51
CA ARG A 44 -9.63 -2.13 0.91
C ARG A 44 -8.65 -1.00 1.20
N ALA A 45 -7.65 -0.81 0.35
CA ALA A 45 -6.66 0.25 0.55
C ALA A 45 -7.30 1.66 0.48
N ILE A 46 -8.23 1.89 -0.46
CA ILE A 46 -8.99 3.14 -0.55
C ILE A 46 -9.81 3.37 0.72
N LYS A 47 -10.51 2.33 1.21
CA LYS A 47 -11.30 2.42 2.44
C LYS A 47 -10.46 2.75 3.68
N ASN A 48 -9.18 2.36 3.69
CA ASN A 48 -8.26 2.59 4.80
C ASN A 48 -7.31 3.78 4.56
N ASP A 49 -7.54 4.56 3.49
CA ASP A 49 -6.66 5.64 3.00
C ASP A 49 -5.17 5.27 2.85
N GLY A 50 -4.88 3.99 2.57
CA GLY A 50 -3.50 3.52 2.52
C GLY A 50 -3.37 2.01 2.31
N PRO A 51 -2.15 1.54 1.99
CA PRO A 51 -1.87 0.11 1.98
C PRO A 51 -2.20 -0.46 3.35
N LEU A 52 -2.93 -1.57 3.37
CA LEU A 52 -3.10 -2.38 4.58
C LEU A 52 -1.72 -2.91 4.96
N THR A 53 -0.99 -2.11 5.74
CA THR A 53 0.03 -2.63 6.61
C THR A 53 -0.74 -3.57 7.53
N ARG A 54 -0.63 -4.88 7.27
CA ARG A 54 -0.64 -5.80 8.41
C ARG A 54 0.31 -5.11 9.39
N PRO A 55 -0.08 -4.85 10.65
CA PRO A 55 0.92 -4.53 11.64
C PRO A 55 1.83 -5.76 11.63
N GLY A 56 2.86 -5.70 10.78
CA GLY A 56 4.06 -6.45 11.01
C GLY A 56 4.37 -6.07 12.43
N ARG A 57 4.52 -7.08 13.28
CA ARG A 57 5.25 -6.91 14.52
C ARG A 57 6.37 -5.93 14.17
N ALA A 58 6.22 -4.68 14.59
CA ALA A 58 7.37 -3.86 14.80
C ALA A 58 8.16 -4.77 15.71
N LYS A 59 9.25 -5.34 15.18
CA LYS A 59 10.30 -5.81 16.07
C LYS A 59 10.76 -4.48 16.66
N ILE A 60 10.02 -4.04 17.68
CA ILE A 60 10.55 -3.19 18.72
C ILE A 60 11.73 -4.06 19.13
N LEU A 61 12.91 -3.72 18.64
CA LEU A 61 14.12 -4.11 19.32
C LEU A 61 13.94 -3.43 20.66
N THR A 62 13.29 -4.12 21.58
CA THR A 62 13.34 -3.78 22.99
C THR A 62 14.82 -3.72 23.29
N ASP A 63 15.25 -2.66 23.98
CA ASP A 63 16.64 -2.37 24.36
C ASP A 63 17.35 -3.50 25.15
N HIS A 64 16.69 -4.65 25.32
CA HIS A 64 17.16 -5.85 25.98
C HIS A 64 18.19 -6.67 25.18
N GLU A 65 18.44 -6.36 23.90
CA GLU A 65 19.52 -6.98 23.11
C GLU A 65 20.81 -6.13 23.04
N GLU A 66 20.88 -4.93 23.66
CA GLU A 66 22.13 -4.14 23.73
C GLU A 66 23.03 -4.49 24.93
N GLU A 67 22.54 -5.15 25.98
CA GLU A 67 23.33 -5.47 27.18
C GLU A 67 24.07 -6.82 27.14
N GLN A 68 24.16 -7.50 25.99
CA GLN A 68 24.94 -8.74 25.85
C GLN A 68 26.20 -8.61 24.99
N LEU A 69 26.67 -7.39 24.71
CA LEU A 69 27.91 -7.18 23.95
C LEU A 69 28.96 -6.26 24.59
N VAL A 70 28.81 -5.83 25.86
CA VAL A 70 29.91 -5.20 26.61
C VAL A 70 29.92 -5.63 28.07
#